data_AF-U7UPE1-F1
#
_entry.id   AF-U7UPE1-F1
#
_cell.length_a   1.000
_cell.length_b   1.000
_cell.length_c   1.000
_cell.angle_alpha   90.00
_cell.angle_beta   90.00
_cell.angle_gamma   90.00
#
_symmetry.space_group_name_H-M   'P 1'
#
loop_
_entity.id
_entity.type
_entity.pdbx_description
1 polymer ?
#
loop_
_entity_poly.entity_id
_entity_poly.type
_entity_poly.pdbx_seq_one_letter_code
_entity_poly.pdbx_strand_id
1 'polypeptide(L)'
;MDKITDKQGTQWVLQKLYDNGFRYLAMDKNENIYAFENEPHLLINEWIGENRVRIPFDFTVLFASELDVCEPLDIGKELGVIDWEKVPVDTRVLFSKNGGYWAEGHFARYDKNRNMYAVFNNGKTSWTTGNDDIGYYRLCKLVEKGTE
;
A
#
# COMPACT_ATOMS: atom_id res chain seq x y z
N MET A 1 9.52 -27.06 13.67
CA MET A 1 9.68 -25.60 13.59
C MET A 1 9.51 -25.26 12.13
N ASP A 2 8.41 -24.61 11.76
CA ASP A 2 8.22 -24.21 10.36
C ASP A 2 9.26 -23.15 10.02
N LYS A 3 10.03 -23.38 8.96
CA LYS A 3 11.05 -22.43 8.50
C LYS A 3 10.34 -21.33 7.71
N ILE A 4 10.67 -20.08 8.01
CA ILE A 4 10.26 -18.94 7.20
C ILE A 4 10.93 -19.04 5.82
N THR A 5 10.18 -18.75 4.77
CA THR A 5 10.71 -18.64 3.40
C THR A 5 11.28 -17.23 3.15
N ASP A 6 12.18 -17.10 2.18
CA ASP A 6 12.75 -15.79 1.81
C ASP A 6 11.65 -14.78 1.47
N LYS A 7 10.64 -15.18 0.67
CA LYS A 7 9.48 -14.34 0.35
C LYS A 7 8.74 -13.83 1.59
N GLN A 8 8.51 -14.68 2.58
CA GLN A 8 7.86 -14.27 3.84
C GLN A 8 8.75 -13.32 4.65
N GLY A 9 10.07 -13.55 4.65
CA GLY A 9 11.05 -12.66 5.25
C GLY A 9 11.05 -11.28 4.59
N THR A 10 11.15 -11.23 3.26
CA THR A 10 11.12 -10.00 2.46
C THR A 10 9.83 -9.21 2.70
N GLN A 11 8.66 -9.84 2.62
CA GLN A 11 7.38 -9.18 2.91
C GLN A 11 7.32 -8.61 4.32
N TRP A 12 7.84 -9.32 5.32
CA TRP A 12 7.89 -8.82 6.68
C TRP A 12 8.76 -7.56 6.81
N VAL A 13 9.94 -7.52 6.18
CA VAL A 13 10.81 -6.33 6.21
C VAL A 13 10.15 -5.15 5.47
N LEU A 14 9.59 -5.38 4.28
CA LEU A 14 8.87 -4.37 3.52
C LEU A 14 7.71 -3.78 4.34
N GLN A 15 6.93 -4.61 5.04
CA GLN A 15 5.87 -4.13 5.91
C GLN A 15 6.42 -3.26 7.05
N LYS A 16 7.53 -3.64 7.67
CA LYS A 16 8.16 -2.82 8.73
C LYS A 16 8.64 -1.47 8.22
N LEU A 17 9.25 -1.43 7.03
CA LEU A 17 9.63 -0.18 6.39
C LEU A 17 8.41 0.70 6.11
N TYR A 18 7.35 0.11 5.56
CA TYR A 18 6.11 0.82 5.24
C TYR A 18 5.44 1.41 6.49
N ASP A 19 5.34 0.62 7.57
CA ASP A 19 4.78 1.04 8.86
C ASP A 19 5.57 2.21 9.48
N ASN A 20 6.87 2.33 9.16
CA ASN A 20 7.75 3.40 9.63
C ASN A 20 7.85 4.60 8.66
N GLY A 21 7.01 4.64 7.62
CA GLY A 21 6.91 5.81 6.71
C GLY A 21 7.72 5.70 5.43
N PHE A 22 8.58 4.68 5.27
CA PHE A 22 9.30 4.47 4.02
C PHE A 22 8.36 3.95 2.93
N ARG A 23 8.56 4.42 1.70
CA ARG A 23 7.72 4.09 0.54
C ARG A 23 8.51 3.47 -0.61
N TYR A 24 9.81 3.72 -0.67
CA TYR A 24 10.65 3.23 -1.76
C TYR A 24 11.95 2.62 -1.25
N LEU A 25 12.43 1.60 -1.97
CA LEU A 25 13.80 1.10 -1.90
C LEU A 25 14.52 1.45 -3.20
N ALA A 26 15.79 1.82 -3.15
CA ALA A 26 16.61 1.96 -4.35
C ALA A 26 18.02 1.42 -4.12
N MET A 27 18.55 0.73 -5.14
CA MET A 27 19.89 0.15 -5.11
C MET A 27 20.86 1.03 -5.90
N ASP A 28 22.00 1.38 -5.33
CA ASP A 28 23.06 2.08 -6.06
C ASP A 28 23.96 1.11 -6.87
N LYS A 29 24.87 1.66 -7.66
CA LYS A 29 25.81 0.87 -8.49
C LYS A 29 26.81 0.02 -7.69
N ASN A 30 26.92 0.26 -6.37
CA ASN A 30 27.74 -0.53 -5.46
C ASN A 30 26.89 -1.53 -4.67
N GLU A 31 25.66 -1.82 -5.12
CA GLU A 31 24.70 -2.76 -4.51
C GLU A 31 24.26 -2.35 -3.08
N ASN A 32 24.45 -1.08 -2.70
CA ASN A 32 23.88 -0.57 -1.46
C ASN A 32 22.41 -0.25 -1.66
N ILE A 33 21.57 -0.74 -0.76
CA ILE A 33 20.13 -0.47 -0.77
C ILE A 33 19.81 0.62 0.23
N TYR A 34 18.97 1.56 -0.18
CA TYR A 34 18.49 2.67 0.63
C TYR A 34 16.97 2.71 0.65
N ALA A 35 16.38 3.04 1.79
CA ALA A 35 14.97 3.33 1.94
C ALA A 35 14.71 4.85 1.93
N PHE A 36 13.59 5.25 1.35
CA PHE A 36 13.16 6.64 1.19
C PHE A 36 11.67 6.79 1.53
N GLU A 37 11.29 7.94 2.10
CA GLU A 37 9.88 8.26 2.41
C GLU A 37 9.08 8.69 1.17
N ASN A 38 9.75 9.26 0.18
CA ASN A 38 9.21 9.67 -1.10
C ASN A 38 9.98 9.04 -2.27
N GLU A 39 9.45 9.19 -3.48
CA GLU A 39 10.08 8.63 -4.68
C GLU A 39 11.47 9.28 -4.88
N PRO A 40 12.56 8.49 -4.85
CA PRO A 40 13.89 9.02 -5.02
C PRO A 40 14.19 9.29 -6.50
N HIS A 41 15.12 10.20 -6.78
CA HIS A 41 15.62 10.47 -8.12
C HIS A 41 17.12 10.18 -8.20
N LEU A 42 17.55 9.62 -9.33
CA LEU A 42 18.96 9.32 -9.57
C LEU A 42 19.68 10.57 -10.09
N LEU A 43 20.63 11.09 -9.31
CA LEU A 43 21.51 12.17 -9.72
C LEU A 43 22.93 11.63 -9.90
N ILE A 44 23.40 11.59 -11.15
CA ILE A 44 24.71 11.06 -11.56
C ILE A 44 24.86 9.57 -11.25
N ASN A 45 25.07 9.21 -9.98
CA ASN A 45 25.25 7.84 -9.47
C ASN A 45 24.67 7.66 -8.05
N GLU A 46 23.91 8.64 -7.54
CA GLU A 46 23.40 8.62 -6.17
C GLU A 46 21.88 8.84 -6.17
N TRP A 47 21.17 8.01 -5.41
CA TRP A 47 19.76 8.16 -5.15
C TRP A 47 19.52 9.25 -4.10
N ILE A 48 18.80 10.28 -4.50
CA ILE A 48 18.46 11.43 -3.66
C ILE A 48 16.97 11.40 -3.35
N GLY A 49 16.63 11.60 -2.08
CA GLY A 49 15.26 11.63 -1.57
C GLY A 49 15.22 12.02 -0.10
N GLU A 50 14.01 12.21 0.44
CA GLU A 50 13.82 12.55 1.84
C GLU A 50 14.10 11.34 2.74
N ASN A 51 14.74 11.62 3.89
CA ASN A 51 15.04 10.65 4.94
C ASN A 51 15.66 9.34 4.43
N ARG A 52 16.75 9.47 3.66
CA ARG A 52 17.54 8.34 3.17
C ARG A 52 18.16 7.54 4.31
N VAL A 53 17.77 6.27 4.43
CA VAL A 53 18.37 5.32 5.37
C VAL A 53 18.98 4.15 4.62
N ARG A 54 20.25 3.83 4.91
CA ARG A 54 20.90 2.65 4.33
C ARG A 54 20.38 1.39 5.01
N ILE A 55 19.95 0.41 4.22
CA ILE A 55 19.61 -0.93 4.71
C ILE A 55 20.91 -1.64 5.10
N PRO A 56 21.00 -2.26 6.29
CA PRO A 56 22.21 -2.98 6.68
C PRO A 56 22.52 -4.11 5.69
N PHE A 57 23.81 -4.33 5.42
CA PHE A 57 24.27 -5.26 4.38
C PHE A 57 23.70 -6.68 4.55
N ASP A 58 23.56 -7.18 5.78
CA ASP A 58 23.01 -8.51 6.04
C ASP A 58 21.56 -8.69 5.58
N PHE A 59 20.82 -7.59 5.37
CA PHE A 59 19.45 -7.60 4.86
C PHE A 59 19.36 -7.39 3.35
N THR A 60 20.44 -7.00 2.65
CA THR A 60 20.38 -6.73 1.21
C THR A 60 20.12 -7.99 0.39
N VAL A 61 20.55 -9.14 0.90
CA VAL A 61 20.31 -10.47 0.30
C VAL A 61 18.82 -10.80 0.16
N LEU A 62 17.94 -10.18 0.96
CA LEU A 62 16.50 -10.37 0.89
C LEU A 62 15.85 -9.70 -0.32
N PHE A 63 16.56 -8.79 -0.99
CA PHE A 63 16.03 -7.96 -2.07
C PHE A 63 16.81 -8.11 -3.38
N ALA A 64 17.86 -8.93 -3.39
CA ALA A 64 18.81 -9.00 -4.49
C ALA A 64 18.17 -9.51 -5.80
N SER A 65 17.06 -10.25 -5.72
CA SER A 65 16.32 -10.71 -6.90
C SER A 65 15.22 -9.75 -7.36
N GLU A 66 14.81 -8.81 -6.51
CA GLU A 66 13.65 -7.95 -6.72
C GLU A 66 14.02 -6.52 -7.12
N LEU A 67 15.27 -6.10 -6.93
CA LEU A 67 15.73 -4.74 -7.20
C LEU A 67 16.48 -4.64 -8.53
N ASP A 68 16.09 -3.66 -9.35
CA ASP A 68 16.91 -3.16 -10.46
C ASP A 68 17.78 -2.02 -9.95
N VAL A 69 19.07 -2.01 -10.30
CA VAL A 69 20.03 -0.95 -9.96
C VAL A 69 19.58 0.42 -10.50
N CYS A 70 18.73 0.44 -11.52
CA CYS A 70 18.30 1.65 -12.20
C CYS A 70 16.88 2.12 -11.83
N GLU A 71 16.10 1.33 -11.09
CA GLU A 71 14.71 1.67 -10.78
C GLU A 71 14.39 1.47 -9.28
N PRO A 72 13.75 2.46 -8.63
CA PRO A 72 13.33 2.28 -7.25
C PRO A 72 12.14 1.31 -7.17
N LEU A 73 12.18 0.40 -6.21
CA LEU A 73 11.08 -0.47 -5.84
C LEU A 73 10.09 0.30 -4.97
N ASP A 74 8.83 0.32 -5.39
CA ASP A 74 7.71 0.88 -4.65
C ASP A 74 7.19 -0.15 -3.64
N ILE A 75 7.46 0.09 -2.36
CA ILE A 75 7.13 -0.81 -1.25
C ILE A 75 5.62 -1.01 -1.18
N GLY A 76 4.83 0.04 -1.42
CA GLY A 76 3.38 -0.03 -1.39
C GLY A 76 2.84 -0.97 -2.46
N LYS A 77 3.37 -0.88 -3.69
CA LYS A 77 3.00 -1.80 -4.77
C LYS A 77 3.37 -3.24 -4.46
N GLU A 78 4.58 -3.50 -3.97
CA GLU A 78 5.03 -4.85 -3.61
C GLU A 78 4.20 -5.48 -2.49
N LEU A 79 3.74 -4.67 -1.54
CA LEU A 79 2.83 -5.11 -0.47
C LEU A 79 1.36 -5.21 -0.90
N GLY A 80 1.03 -4.80 -2.14
CA GLY A 80 -0.35 -4.73 -2.61
C GLY A 80 -1.20 -3.69 -1.87
N VAL A 81 -0.58 -2.62 -1.36
CA VAL A 81 -1.28 -1.51 -0.71
C VAL A 81 -2.12 -0.77 -1.75
N ILE A 82 -3.41 -0.62 -1.44
CA ILE A 82 -4.37 0.02 -2.33
C ILE A 82 -4.29 1.55 -2.16
N ASP A 83 -4.06 2.25 -3.28
CA ASP A 83 -4.24 3.70 -3.34
C ASP A 83 -5.74 4.05 -3.40
N TRP A 84 -6.34 4.20 -2.23
CA TRP A 84 -7.77 4.44 -2.09
C TRP A 84 -8.24 5.79 -2.66
N GLU A 85 -7.35 6.74 -2.91
CA GLU A 85 -7.71 7.99 -3.62
C GLU A 85 -8.01 7.75 -5.10
N LYS A 86 -7.48 6.65 -5.67
CA LYS A 86 -7.66 6.27 -7.08
C LYS A 86 -8.71 5.18 -7.31
N VAL A 87 -9.26 4.59 -6.25
CA VAL A 87 -10.31 3.57 -6.37
C VAL A 87 -11.56 4.20 -6.98
N PRO A 88 -12.11 3.67 -8.09
CA PRO A 88 -13.29 4.24 -8.74
C PRO A 88 -14.52 4.26 -7.82
N VAL A 89 -15.35 5.29 -7.99
CA VAL A 89 -16.71 5.34 -7.41
C VAL A 89 -17.49 4.09 -7.85
N ASP A 90 -18.34 3.60 -6.97
CA ASP A 90 -19.14 2.38 -7.13
C ASP A 90 -18.34 1.06 -7.17
N THR A 91 -17.06 1.07 -6.82
CA THR A 91 -16.29 -0.18 -6.62
C THR A 91 -16.88 -0.98 -5.45
N ARG A 92 -17.16 -2.27 -5.63
CA ARG A 92 -17.64 -3.16 -4.56
C ARG A 92 -16.59 -3.31 -3.47
N VAL A 93 -16.99 -3.04 -2.23
CA VAL A 93 -16.13 -3.08 -1.05
C VAL A 93 -16.81 -3.73 0.14
N LEU A 94 -16.01 -4.33 1.00
CA LEU A 94 -16.38 -4.66 2.37
C LEU A 94 -15.89 -3.55 3.28
N PHE A 95 -16.74 -3.09 4.21
CA PHE A 95 -16.39 -2.02 5.13
C PHE A 95 -16.78 -2.33 6.57
N SER A 96 -16.06 -1.73 7.51
CA SER A 96 -16.30 -1.91 8.94
C SER A 96 -15.93 -0.69 9.77
N LYS A 97 -16.65 -0.48 10.88
CA LYS A 97 -16.30 0.54 11.87
C LYS A 97 -15.13 0.13 12.77
N ASN A 98 -15.02 -1.16 13.09
CA ASN A 98 -14.06 -1.68 14.09
C ASN A 98 -13.51 -3.08 13.77
N GLY A 99 -13.86 -3.66 12.63
CA GLY A 99 -13.36 -4.97 12.18
C GLY A 99 -14.18 -6.17 12.66
N GLY A 100 -15.15 -5.98 13.57
CA GLY A 100 -15.98 -7.07 14.10
C GLY A 100 -17.08 -7.54 13.14
N TYR A 101 -17.80 -6.60 12.54
CA TYR A 101 -18.82 -6.87 11.51
C TYR A 101 -18.43 -6.17 10.21
N TRP A 102 -18.52 -6.88 9.09
CA TRP A 102 -18.25 -6.37 7.76
C TRP A 102 -19.54 -6.37 6.95
N ALA A 103 -19.86 -5.23 6.35
CA ALA A 103 -20.97 -5.09 5.42
C ALA A 103 -20.43 -4.88 4.01
N GLU A 104 -21.22 -5.28 3.01
CA GLU A 104 -20.92 -5.03 1.62
C GLU A 104 -21.62 -3.76 1.12
N GLY A 105 -20.95 -3.02 0.25
CA GLY A 105 -21.52 -1.86 -0.43
C GLY A 105 -20.61 -1.33 -1.51
N HIS A 106 -20.85 -0.08 -1.91
CA HIS A 106 -20.20 0.56 -3.03
C HIS A 106 -19.37 1.76 -2.56
N PHE A 107 -18.10 1.79 -2.94
CA PHE A 107 -17.16 2.83 -2.56
C PHE A 107 -17.58 4.18 -3.11
N ALA A 108 -17.62 5.21 -2.27
CA ALA A 108 -17.91 6.57 -2.69
C ALA A 108 -16.63 7.39 -2.88
N ARG A 109 -15.72 7.36 -1.89
CA ARG A 109 -14.41 8.02 -1.91
C ARG A 109 -13.59 7.69 -0.66
N TYR A 110 -12.31 8.04 -0.68
CA TYR A 110 -11.48 8.10 0.51
C TYR A 110 -11.35 9.54 1.00
N ASP A 111 -11.65 9.79 2.28
CA ASP A 111 -11.44 11.08 2.94
C ASP A 111 -10.08 11.07 3.63
N LYS A 112 -9.07 11.59 2.93
CA LYS A 112 -7.69 11.70 3.41
C LYS A 112 -7.57 12.55 4.68
N ASN A 113 -8.38 13.60 4.82
CA ASN A 113 -8.32 14.50 5.97
C ASN A 113 -8.79 13.81 7.25
N ARG A 114 -9.76 12.90 7.12
CA ARG A 114 -10.29 12.13 8.25
C ARG A 114 -9.66 10.74 8.39
N ASN A 115 -8.89 10.29 7.40
CA ASN A 115 -8.42 8.91 7.27
C ASN A 115 -9.60 7.92 7.37
N MET A 116 -10.64 8.14 6.56
CA MET A 116 -11.88 7.35 6.57
C MET A 116 -12.35 7.02 5.16
N TYR A 117 -13.01 5.87 5.01
CA TYR A 117 -13.62 5.41 3.77
C TYR A 117 -15.09 5.79 3.73
N ALA A 118 -15.50 6.51 2.69
CA ALA A 118 -16.88 6.83 2.43
C ALA A 118 -17.51 5.73 1.56
N VAL A 119 -18.67 5.21 1.97
CA VAL A 119 -19.38 4.13 1.27
C VAL A 119 -20.87 4.47 1.18
N PHE A 120 -21.49 4.13 0.05
CA PHE A 120 -22.93 4.23 -0.12
C PHE A 120 -23.64 3.13 0.69
N ASN A 121 -24.49 3.54 1.63
CA ASN A 121 -25.17 2.60 2.52
C ASN A 121 -26.30 1.86 1.80
N ASN A 122 -26.74 0.75 2.40
CA ASN A 122 -27.95 0.00 1.98
C ASN A 122 -27.92 -0.48 0.52
N GLY A 123 -26.73 -0.84 0.01
CA GLY A 123 -26.57 -1.33 -1.37
C GLY A 123 -26.77 -0.29 -2.46
N LYS A 124 -26.86 1.00 -2.09
CA LYS A 124 -26.98 2.11 -3.04
C LYS A 124 -25.68 2.30 -3.82
N THR A 125 -25.76 3.09 -4.88
CA THR A 125 -24.66 3.52 -5.75
C THR A 125 -24.77 5.03 -5.99
N SER A 126 -23.78 5.62 -6.67
CA SER A 126 -23.83 7.03 -7.09
C SER A 126 -25.09 7.40 -7.90
N TRP A 127 -25.75 6.43 -8.53
CA TRP A 127 -26.95 6.61 -9.36
C TRP A 127 -28.26 6.58 -8.58
N THR A 128 -28.27 5.99 -7.38
CA THR A 128 -29.51 5.73 -6.60
C THR A 128 -29.56 6.46 -5.26
N THR A 129 -28.60 7.34 -5.00
CA THR A 129 -28.36 7.94 -3.69
C THR A 129 -28.52 9.46 -3.69
N GLY A 130 -29.05 10.03 -2.61
CA GLY A 130 -28.94 11.47 -2.30
C GLY A 130 -27.74 11.74 -1.37
N ASN A 131 -27.34 13.00 -1.19
CA ASN A 131 -26.15 13.40 -0.41
C ASN A 131 -26.08 12.80 1.03
N ASP A 132 -27.22 12.44 1.62
CA ASP A 132 -27.33 11.96 3.01
C ASP A 132 -27.09 10.45 3.20
N ASP A 133 -26.87 9.70 2.12
CA ASP A 133 -26.78 8.24 2.14
C ASP A 133 -25.34 7.69 2.27
N ILE A 134 -24.36 8.55 2.51
CA ILE A 134 -22.94 8.19 2.62
C ILE A 134 -22.56 7.93 4.08
N GLY A 135 -22.09 6.72 4.38
CA GLY A 135 -21.47 6.36 5.66
C GLY A 135 -19.95 6.49 5.61
N TYR A 136 -19.33 6.84 6.75
CA TYR A 136 -17.88 6.88 6.91
C TYR A 136 -17.39 5.75 7.81
N TYR A 137 -16.36 5.03 7.37
CA TYR A 137 -15.85 3.82 8.00
C TYR A 137 -14.33 3.87 8.17
N ARG A 138 -13.82 3.17 9.19
CA ARG A 138 -12.38 3.13 9.49
C ARG A 138 -11.63 2.08 8.70
N LEU A 139 -12.33 1.03 8.26
CA LEU A 139 -11.74 -0.11 7.57
C LEU A 139 -12.51 -0.38 6.29
N CYS A 140 -11.79 -0.68 5.21
CA CYS A 140 -12.33 -1.00 3.90
C CYS A 140 -11.44 -2.05 3.21
N LYS A 141 -12.03 -2.93 2.41
CA LYS A 141 -11.35 -3.94 1.59
C LYS A 141 -12.07 -4.05 0.26
N LEU A 142 -11.32 -4.24 -0.83
CA LEU A 142 -11.92 -4.57 -2.11
C LEU A 142 -12.55 -5.96 -2.04
N VAL A 143 -13.72 -6.13 -2.66
CA VAL A 143 -14.29 -7.46 -2.89
C VAL A 143 -13.52 -8.06 -4.07
N GLU A 144 -12.86 -9.21 -3.87
CA GLU A 144 -12.24 -9.94 -4.97
C GLU A 144 -13.34 -10.35 -5.96
N LYS A 145 -13.13 -10.11 -7.25
CA LYS A 145 -14.04 -10.65 -8.27
C LYS A 145 -13.95 -12.16 -8.18
N GLY A 146 -15.03 -12.81 -7.76
CA GLY A 146 -15.17 -14.25 -7.94
C GLY A 146 -14.90 -14.56 -9.41
N THR A 147 -13.95 -15.44 -9.66
CA THR A 147 -13.73 -16.02 -10.99
C THR A 147 -15.00 -16.78 -11.36
N GLU A 148 -15.81 -16.20 -12.24
CA GLU A 148 -16.90 -16.88 -12.95
C GLU A 148 -16.36 -17.80 -14.05
#